data_AF-A0A7J9IAN6-F1
#
_entry.id   AF-A0A7J9IAN6-F1
#
_cell.length_a   1.000
_cell.length_b   1.000
_cell.length_c   1.000
_cell.angle_alpha   90.00
_cell.angle_beta   90.00
_cell.angle_gamma   90.00
#
_symmetry.space_group_name_H-M   'P 1'
#
loop_
_entity.id
_entity.type
_entity.pdbx_description
1 polymer ?
#
loop_
_entity_poly.entity_id
_entity_poly.type
_entity_poly.pdbx_seq_one_letter_code
_entity_poly.pdbx_strand_id
1 'polypeptide(L)'
;MESKESSLGTPSAAASNAYAQGLTQFQGFWTPSRSVPTSSIIAFQKYFQALDDDIIVVSKPKSGTTWLKALVFSIVNRHHYTFSNTPLNSTNPHLLVPYLDIHLYKENPNPDLSTISSPRLFSTHLPYPMLADSIKRSNCRIVYITRNPFDIIVSLWHFFRFMDDWS
;
A
#
# COMPACT_ATOMS: atom_id res chain seq x y z
N MET A 1 -55.85 9.94 25.07
CA MET A 1 -55.41 9.79 23.67
C MET A 1 -54.00 10.33 23.59
N GLU A 2 -53.05 9.40 23.69
CA GLU A 2 -51.62 9.60 23.52
C GLU A 2 -51.28 10.25 22.18
N SER A 3 -50.43 11.27 22.20
CA SER A 3 -49.62 11.68 21.06
C SER A 3 -48.16 11.37 21.37
N LYS A 4 -47.61 10.43 20.60
CA LYS A 4 -46.28 9.83 20.70
C LYS A 4 -45.16 10.86 20.55
N GLU A 5 -44.26 10.94 21.52
CA GLU A 5 -42.90 11.41 21.32
C GLU A 5 -42.13 10.37 20.49
N SER A 6 -41.60 10.78 19.35
CA SER A 6 -40.68 9.98 18.54
C SER A 6 -39.29 10.08 19.18
N SER A 7 -38.90 9.03 19.90
CA SER A 7 -37.52 8.85 20.36
C SER A 7 -36.61 8.59 19.16
N LEU A 8 -35.80 9.59 18.79
CA LEU A 8 -34.62 9.37 17.96
C LEU A 8 -33.67 8.48 18.77
N GLY A 9 -33.65 7.19 18.46
CA GLY A 9 -32.70 6.25 19.04
C GLY A 9 -31.28 6.77 18.84
N THR A 10 -30.56 6.95 19.94
CA THR A 10 -29.12 7.23 19.93
C THR A 10 -28.40 6.04 19.28
N PRO A 11 -27.54 6.25 18.27
CA PRO A 11 -26.73 5.16 17.75
C PRO A 11 -25.82 4.64 18.85
N SER A 12 -25.89 3.32 19.07
CA SER A 12 -25.06 2.56 20.00
C SER A 12 -23.58 2.92 19.86
N ALA A 13 -22.96 3.30 20.99
CA ALA A 13 -21.54 3.62 21.13
C ALA A 13 -20.56 2.47 20.82
N ALA A 14 -21.05 1.33 20.33
CA ALA A 14 -20.23 0.23 19.84
C ALA A 14 -19.79 0.42 18.36
N ALA A 15 -20.55 1.18 17.56
CA ALA A 15 -20.20 1.45 16.17
C ALA A 15 -19.11 2.53 16.00
N SER A 16 -18.80 3.29 17.06
CA SER A 16 -17.90 4.45 16.99
C SER A 16 -16.40 4.11 17.00
N ASN A 17 -16.01 2.89 17.33
CA ASN A 17 -14.59 2.55 17.51
C ASN A 17 -13.89 2.01 16.26
N ALA A 18 -14.62 1.50 15.25
CA ALA A 18 -14.04 1.10 13.97
C ALA A 18 -13.75 2.31 13.04
N TYR A 19 -14.55 3.37 13.14
CA TYR A 19 -14.35 4.63 12.39
C TYR A 19 -13.32 5.57 13.01
N ALA A 20 -12.81 5.27 14.21
CA ALA A 20 -11.95 6.16 15.01
C ALA A 20 -10.53 6.39 14.47
N GLN A 21 -10.17 5.86 13.28
CA GLN A 21 -8.80 6.02 12.74
C GLN A 21 -8.68 6.66 11.35
N GLY A 22 -9.75 7.29 10.85
CA GLY A 22 -9.74 8.43 9.92
C GLY A 22 -8.95 8.39 8.60
N LEU A 23 -9.13 9.45 7.82
CA LEU A 23 -8.22 9.83 6.74
C LEU A 23 -7.45 11.08 7.18
N THR A 24 -6.17 11.16 6.88
CA THR A 24 -5.36 12.37 7.06
C THR A 24 -5.09 13.00 5.71
N GLN A 25 -5.30 14.31 5.62
CA GLN A 25 -4.87 15.07 4.45
C GLN A 25 -3.40 15.47 4.61
N PHE A 26 -2.57 15.11 3.63
CA PHE A 26 -1.16 15.47 3.59
C PHE A 26 -0.73 15.72 2.14
N GLN A 27 -0.02 16.83 1.90
CA GLN A 27 0.44 17.25 0.56
C GLN A 27 -0.67 17.22 -0.52
N GLY A 28 -1.91 17.54 -0.14
CA GLY A 28 -3.06 17.58 -1.04
C GLY A 28 -3.77 16.25 -1.28
N PHE A 29 -3.35 15.15 -0.63
CA PHE A 29 -3.96 13.83 -0.78
C PHE A 29 -4.47 13.28 0.55
N TRP A 30 -5.53 12.47 0.49
CA TRP A 30 -6.07 11.75 1.64
C TRP A 30 -5.45 10.37 1.75
N THR A 31 -4.90 10.06 2.93
CA THR A 31 -4.32 8.74 3.24
C THR A 31 -5.00 8.12 4.45
N PRO A 32 -5.17 6.79 4.52
CA PRO A 32 -5.73 6.15 5.71
C PRO A 32 -4.72 6.21 6.86
N SER A 33 -5.07 6.94 7.93
CA SER A 33 -4.11 7.34 8.97
C SER A 33 -3.47 6.15 9.68
N ARG A 34 -4.20 5.05 9.83
CA ARG A 34 -3.71 3.81 10.46
C ARG A 34 -2.74 3.04 9.58
N SER A 35 -3.03 2.86 8.30
CA SER A 35 -2.22 2.02 7.41
C SER A 35 -1.05 2.80 6.81
N VAL A 36 -1.22 4.10 6.57
CA VAL A 36 -0.21 5.00 6.01
C VAL A 36 -0.16 6.28 6.87
N PRO A 37 0.45 6.21 8.07
CA PRO A 37 0.60 7.38 8.92
C PRO A 37 1.50 8.42 8.25
N THR A 38 1.23 9.71 8.45
CA THR A 38 2.04 10.80 7.85
C THR A 38 3.53 10.67 8.17
N SER A 39 3.88 10.16 9.36
CA SER A 39 5.27 9.89 9.75
C SER A 39 5.97 8.90 8.81
N SER A 40 5.28 7.86 8.33
CA SER A 40 5.84 6.89 7.38
C SER A 40 6.15 7.52 6.03
N ILE A 41 5.27 8.42 5.55
CA ILE A 41 5.46 9.16 4.29
C ILE A 41 6.65 10.10 4.41
N ILE A 42 6.75 10.84 5.52
CA ILE A 42 7.87 11.75 5.79
C ILE A 42 9.18 10.97 5.88
N ALA A 43 9.19 9.85 6.60
CA ALA A 43 10.37 9.00 6.74
C ALA A 43 10.81 8.43 5.39
N PHE A 44 9.86 7.91 4.60
CA PHE A 44 10.10 7.47 3.23
C PHE A 44 10.68 8.57 2.35
N GLN A 45 10.07 9.76 2.33
CA GLN A 45 10.54 10.90 1.54
C GLN A 45 11.95 11.36 1.95
N LYS A 46 12.28 11.28 3.25
CA LYS A 46 13.55 11.77 3.80
C LYS A 46 14.69 10.78 3.67
N TYR A 47 14.45 9.50 3.94
CA TYR A 47 15.51 8.51 4.12
C TYR A 47 15.63 7.52 2.97
N PHE A 48 14.64 7.39 2.10
CA PHE A 48 14.76 6.49 0.94
C PHE A 48 15.75 7.03 -0.08
N GLN A 49 16.77 6.23 -0.38
CA GLN A 49 17.74 6.48 -1.44
C GLN A 49 17.52 5.47 -2.57
N ALA A 50 16.98 5.97 -3.69
CA ALA A 50 16.79 5.18 -4.89
C ALA A 50 18.14 4.85 -5.55
N LEU A 51 18.26 3.62 -6.05
CA LEU A 51 19.33 3.20 -6.94
C LEU A 51 18.81 3.19 -8.38
N ASP A 52 19.71 3.38 -9.34
CA ASP A 52 19.34 3.47 -10.76
C ASP A 52 18.72 2.17 -11.31
N ASP A 53 18.99 1.03 -10.68
CA ASP A 53 18.43 -0.26 -11.07
C ASP A 53 17.18 -0.66 -10.28
N ASP A 54 16.74 0.13 -9.29
CA ASP A 54 15.52 -0.13 -8.54
C ASP A 54 14.29 -0.20 -9.46
N ILE A 55 13.32 -1.03 -9.07
CA ILE A 55 12.01 -1.12 -9.73
C ILE A 55 10.92 -0.90 -8.69
N ILE A 56 10.10 0.12 -8.93
CA ILE A 56 9.05 0.56 -8.02
C ILE A 56 7.69 0.31 -8.67
N VAL A 57 6.94 -0.61 -8.09
CA VAL A 57 5.57 -0.92 -8.49
C VAL A 57 4.61 0.08 -7.86
N VAL A 58 4.00 0.92 -8.68
CA VAL A 58 3.07 1.97 -8.25
C VAL A 58 1.67 1.64 -8.73
N SER A 59 0.67 1.90 -7.90
CA SER A 59 -0.71 1.52 -8.21
C SER A 59 -1.69 2.19 -7.29
N LYS A 60 -2.97 2.23 -7.65
CA LYS A 60 -4.03 2.44 -6.65
C LYS A 60 -4.35 1.12 -5.93
N PRO A 61 -4.76 1.15 -4.66
CA PRO A 61 -5.27 -0.04 -3.99
C PRO A 61 -6.34 -0.73 -4.86
N LYS A 62 -6.29 -2.07 -4.92
CA LYS A 62 -7.24 -2.93 -5.67
C LYS A 62 -7.21 -2.82 -7.20
N SER A 63 -6.18 -2.21 -7.78
CA SER A 63 -5.96 -2.18 -9.24
C SER A 63 -5.22 -3.38 -9.83
N GLY A 64 -4.91 -4.41 -9.03
CA GLY A 64 -4.17 -5.61 -9.48
C GLY A 64 -2.72 -5.69 -8.99
N THR A 65 -2.41 -5.05 -7.85
CA THR A 65 -1.05 -5.05 -7.27
C THR A 65 -0.45 -6.42 -7.02
N THR A 66 -1.21 -7.35 -6.42
CA THR A 66 -0.70 -8.68 -6.10
C THR A 66 -0.20 -9.40 -7.34
N TRP A 67 -0.96 -9.29 -8.44
CA TRP A 67 -0.62 -9.87 -9.73
C TRP A 67 0.62 -9.19 -10.34
N LEU A 68 0.66 -7.85 -10.36
CA LEU A 68 1.82 -7.13 -10.88
C LEU A 68 3.10 -7.39 -10.07
N LYS A 69 3.02 -7.46 -8.74
CA LYS A 69 4.15 -7.82 -7.87
C LYS A 69 4.71 -9.20 -8.21
N ALA A 70 3.84 -10.19 -8.38
CA ALA A 70 4.25 -11.54 -8.76
C ALA A 70 4.94 -11.57 -10.14
N LEU A 71 4.40 -10.85 -11.13
CA LEU A 71 4.98 -10.76 -12.46
C LEU A 71 6.35 -10.09 -12.46
N VAL A 72 6.47 -8.92 -11.84
CA VAL A 72 7.75 -8.19 -11.76
C VAL A 72 8.80 -9.03 -11.03
N PHE A 73 8.44 -9.67 -9.91
CA PHE A 73 9.32 -10.57 -9.19
C PHE A 73 9.80 -11.73 -10.07
N SER A 74 8.88 -12.37 -10.81
CA SER A 74 9.19 -13.49 -11.70
C SER A 74 10.14 -13.08 -12.82
N ILE A 75 9.91 -11.91 -13.43
CA ILE A 75 10.74 -11.41 -14.55
C ILE A 75 12.16 -11.10 -14.09
N VAL A 76 12.31 -10.43 -12.94
CA VAL A 76 13.61 -10.06 -12.40
C VAL A 76 14.40 -11.29 -11.95
N ASN A 77 13.74 -12.25 -11.31
CA ASN A 77 14.40 -13.43 -10.75
C ASN A 77 14.33 -14.67 -11.66
N ARG A 78 13.99 -14.52 -12.94
CA ARG A 78 13.81 -15.64 -13.90
C ARG A 78 15.04 -16.54 -14.08
N HIS A 79 16.22 -16.01 -13.76
CA HIS A 79 17.49 -16.75 -13.82
C HIS A 79 17.90 -17.33 -12.46
N HIS A 80 17.27 -16.88 -11.36
CA HIS A 80 17.53 -17.35 -10.00
C HIS A 80 16.58 -18.48 -9.60
N TYR A 81 15.34 -18.42 -10.08
CA TYR A 81 14.31 -19.41 -9.77
C TYR A 81 13.71 -19.99 -11.05
N THR A 82 13.46 -21.28 -11.01
CA THR A 82 12.57 -22.01 -11.93
C THR A 82 11.12 -21.89 -11.48
N PHE A 83 10.18 -22.29 -12.33
CA PHE A 83 8.76 -22.32 -11.97
C PHE A 83 8.45 -23.23 -10.76
N SER A 84 9.25 -24.27 -10.54
CA SER A 84 9.01 -25.25 -9.46
C SER A 84 9.56 -24.80 -8.11
N ASN A 85 10.59 -23.95 -8.07
CA ASN A 85 11.29 -23.54 -6.84
C ASN A 85 11.22 -22.02 -6.55
N THR A 86 10.30 -21.31 -7.20
CA THR A 86 10.09 -19.89 -6.95
C THR A 86 9.45 -19.65 -5.57
N PRO A 87 9.90 -18.63 -4.81
CA PRO A 87 9.26 -18.22 -3.57
C PRO A 87 7.77 -17.89 -3.70
N LEU A 88 7.30 -17.55 -4.91
CA LEU A 88 5.88 -17.26 -5.18
C LEU A 88 4.95 -18.46 -4.91
N ASN A 89 5.46 -19.69 -4.89
CA ASN A 89 4.67 -20.88 -4.60
C ASN A 89 4.32 -21.03 -3.10
N SER A 90 5.10 -20.40 -2.22
CA SER A 90 4.97 -20.51 -0.77
C SER A 90 4.80 -19.18 -0.04
N THR A 91 5.07 -18.05 -0.73
CA THR A 91 5.15 -16.73 -0.11
C THR A 91 4.28 -15.74 -0.87
N ASN A 92 3.49 -14.96 -0.12
CA ASN A 92 2.64 -13.94 -0.69
C ASN A 92 3.49 -12.86 -1.43
N PRO A 93 3.12 -12.44 -2.65
CA PRO A 93 3.86 -11.42 -3.40
C PRO A 93 4.05 -10.08 -2.67
N HIS A 94 3.19 -9.74 -1.73
CA HIS A 94 3.32 -8.53 -0.91
C HIS A 94 4.54 -8.57 0.02
N LEU A 95 5.05 -9.76 0.37
CA LEU A 95 6.28 -9.94 1.16
C LEU A 95 7.53 -9.91 0.28
N LEU A 96 7.44 -10.39 -0.96
CA LEU A 96 8.56 -10.41 -1.90
C LEU A 96 8.84 -9.05 -2.53
N VAL A 97 7.80 -8.22 -2.68
CA VAL A 97 7.89 -6.84 -3.15
C VAL A 97 7.23 -5.94 -2.11
N PRO A 98 7.95 -5.55 -1.03
CA PRO A 98 7.37 -4.88 0.11
C PRO A 98 6.84 -3.47 -0.23
N TYR A 99 5.90 -2.99 0.58
CA TYR A 99 5.42 -1.61 0.49
C TYR A 99 6.35 -0.66 1.24
N LEU A 100 6.74 0.43 0.59
CA LEU A 100 7.58 1.46 1.20
C LEU A 100 6.82 2.18 2.32
N ASP A 101 5.62 2.67 2.05
CA ASP A 101 4.83 3.54 2.94
C ASP A 101 3.97 2.77 3.94
N ILE A 102 3.46 1.59 3.57
CA ILE A 102 2.53 0.82 4.44
C ILE A 102 3.26 -0.11 5.41
N HIS A 103 4.47 -0.56 5.06
CA HIS A 103 5.19 -1.60 5.82
C HIS A 103 6.57 -1.12 6.23
N LEU A 104 7.52 -0.96 5.29
CA LEU A 104 8.92 -0.69 5.62
C LEU A 104 9.11 0.58 6.47
N TYR A 105 8.67 1.73 5.98
CA TYR A 105 8.84 3.02 6.67
C TYR A 105 7.81 3.27 7.77
N LYS A 106 6.78 2.42 7.86
CA LYS A 106 5.87 2.41 9.00
C LYS A 106 6.47 1.69 10.20
N GLU A 107 7.17 0.58 9.97
CA GLU A 107 7.78 -0.24 11.03
C GLU A 107 9.13 0.30 11.48
N ASN A 108 9.96 0.76 10.54
CA ASN A 108 11.25 1.37 10.83
C ASN A 108 11.39 2.67 10.00
N PRO A 109 11.47 3.86 10.62
CA PRO A 109 11.66 5.11 9.90
C PRO A 109 12.95 5.19 9.07
N ASN A 110 13.96 4.38 9.36
CA ASN A 110 15.21 4.33 8.61
C ASN A 110 15.67 2.86 8.44
N PRO A 111 15.01 2.08 7.57
CA PRO A 111 15.35 0.69 7.34
C PRO A 111 16.67 0.58 6.58
N ASP A 112 17.51 -0.38 6.97
CA ASP A 112 18.72 -0.71 6.23
C ASP A 112 18.38 -1.55 4.99
N LEU A 113 18.35 -0.89 3.84
CA LEU A 113 18.05 -1.49 2.54
C LEU A 113 19.30 -2.05 1.82
N SER A 114 20.48 -1.98 2.45
CA SER A 114 21.72 -2.53 1.87
C SER A 114 21.74 -4.06 1.80
N THR A 115 20.92 -4.70 2.63
CA THR A 115 20.76 -6.16 2.70
C THR A 115 19.97 -6.75 1.52
N ILE A 116 19.24 -5.91 0.77
CA ILE A 116 18.42 -6.34 -0.36
C ILE A 116 19.28 -6.33 -1.62
N SER A 117 19.43 -7.49 -2.26
CA SER A 117 20.16 -7.64 -3.52
C SER A 117 19.51 -6.81 -4.63
N SER A 118 20.35 -6.18 -5.46
CA SER A 118 19.86 -5.40 -6.60
C SER A 118 19.62 -6.29 -7.84
N PRO A 119 18.65 -5.95 -8.73
CA PRO A 119 17.77 -4.80 -8.64
C PRO A 119 16.71 -4.97 -7.54
N ARG A 120 16.54 -3.94 -6.70
CA ARG A 120 15.61 -4.02 -5.56
C ARG A 120 14.19 -3.78 -6.02
N LEU A 121 13.26 -4.57 -5.49
CA LEU A 121 11.84 -4.50 -5.83
C LEU A 121 11.06 -3.89 -4.69
N PHE A 122 10.41 -2.76 -4.96
CA PHE A 122 9.55 -2.09 -3.98
C PHE A 122 8.19 -1.78 -4.57
N SER A 123 7.25 -1.39 -3.71
CA SER A 123 5.93 -0.96 -4.13
C SER A 123 5.38 0.17 -3.27
N THR A 124 4.45 0.93 -3.82
CA THR A 124 3.76 1.99 -3.08
C THR A 124 2.39 2.29 -3.69
N HIS A 125 1.49 2.80 -2.85
CA HIS A 125 0.21 3.36 -3.26
C HIS A 125 0.20 4.89 -3.30
N LEU A 126 1.33 5.52 -2.94
CA LEU A 126 1.47 6.97 -2.95
C LEU A 126 1.39 7.53 -4.38
N PRO A 127 0.72 8.67 -4.57
CA PRO A 127 0.72 9.37 -5.84
C PRO A 127 2.12 9.93 -6.13
N TYR A 128 2.43 10.11 -7.42
CA TYR A 128 3.75 10.53 -7.89
C TYR A 128 4.35 11.77 -7.16
N PRO A 129 3.58 12.84 -6.86
CA PRO A 129 4.13 14.00 -6.14
C PRO A 129 4.66 13.66 -4.74
N MET A 130 4.09 12.64 -4.09
CA MET A 130 4.45 12.22 -2.73
C MET A 130 5.60 11.20 -2.70
N LEU A 131 6.16 10.80 -3.85
CA LEU A 131 7.33 9.93 -3.88
C LEU A 131 8.58 10.67 -3.37
N ALA A 132 9.54 9.92 -2.83
CA ALA A 132 10.84 10.45 -2.44
C ALA A 132 11.53 11.11 -3.64
N ASP A 133 12.22 12.22 -3.39
CA ASP A 133 12.88 12.97 -4.46
C ASP A 133 14.02 12.18 -5.12
N SER A 134 14.66 11.26 -4.40
CA SER A 134 15.67 10.35 -4.95
C SER A 134 15.11 9.49 -6.08
N ILE A 135 13.85 9.06 -5.99
CA ILE A 135 13.14 8.33 -7.05
C ILE A 135 12.96 9.22 -8.28
N LYS A 136 12.58 10.48 -8.08
CA LYS A 136 12.32 11.43 -9.17
C LYS A 136 13.59 11.85 -9.92
N ARG A 137 14.75 11.77 -9.26
CA ARG A 137 16.05 12.21 -9.79
C ARG A 137 16.95 11.06 -10.29
N SER A 138 16.62 9.81 -9.96
CA SER A 138 17.39 8.63 -10.38
C SER A 138 16.86 8.05 -11.69
N ASN A 139 17.58 7.09 -12.26
CA ASN A 139 17.14 6.31 -13.41
C ASN A 139 16.31 5.08 -13.02
N CYS A 140 15.83 5.01 -11.77
CA CYS A 140 15.00 3.91 -11.31
C CYS A 140 13.71 3.80 -12.14
N ARG A 141 13.18 2.58 -12.22
CA ARG A 141 12.05 2.27 -13.10
C ARG A 141 10.76 2.26 -12.30
N ILE A 142 9.79 3.06 -12.71
CA ILE A 142 8.44 3.05 -12.14
C ILE A 142 7.52 2.24 -13.04
N VAL A 143 6.92 1.18 -12.51
CA VAL A 143 5.90 0.38 -13.21
C VAL A 143 4.55 0.69 -12.59
N TYR A 144 3.73 1.44 -13.32
CA TYR A 144 2.40 1.84 -12.87
C TYR A 144 1.30 0.94 -13.45
N ILE A 145 0.40 0.43 -12.61
CA ILE A 145 -0.83 -0.24 -13.05
C ILE A 145 -2.05 0.56 -12.63
N THR A 146 -3.01 0.64 -13.56
CA THR A 146 -4.33 1.23 -13.35
C THR A 146 -5.41 0.26 -13.76
N ARG A 147 -6.61 0.48 -13.22
CA ARG A 147 -7.83 -0.26 -13.55
C ARG A 147 -8.97 0.75 -13.65
N ASN A 148 -10.04 0.37 -14.35
CA ASN A 148 -11.27 1.15 -14.37
C ASN A 148 -11.67 1.57 -12.93
N PRO A 149 -11.90 2.86 -12.65
CA PRO A 149 -12.22 3.34 -11.30
C PRO A 149 -13.50 2.71 -10.73
N PHE A 150 -14.49 2.37 -11.55
CA PHE A 150 -15.72 1.72 -11.08
C PHE A 150 -15.43 0.32 -10.52
N ASP A 151 -14.58 -0.45 -11.20
CA ASP A 151 -14.13 -1.74 -10.69
C ASP A 151 -13.32 -1.62 -9.40
N ILE A 152 -12.46 -0.58 -9.32
CA ILE A 152 -11.65 -0.32 -8.13
C ILE A 152 -12.56 -0.06 -6.93
N ILE A 153 -13.61 0.75 -7.08
CA ILE A 153 -14.57 1.07 -6.01
C ILE A 153 -15.27 -0.21 -5.53
N VAL A 154 -15.80 -1.04 -6.44
CA VAL A 154 -16.45 -2.30 -6.09
C VAL A 154 -15.49 -3.23 -5.35
N SER A 155 -14.26 -3.38 -5.86
CA SER A 155 -13.24 -4.22 -5.22
C SER A 155 -12.80 -3.70 -3.84
N LEU A 156 -12.70 -2.38 -3.66
CA LEU A 156 -12.43 -1.74 -2.38
C LEU A 156 -13.55 -2.00 -1.38
N TRP A 157 -14.80 -1.85 -1.80
CA TRP A 157 -15.96 -2.07 -0.93
C TRP A 157 -16.00 -3.50 -0.39
N HIS A 158 -15.86 -4.51 -1.25
CA HIS A 158 -15.78 -5.90 -0.82
C HIS A 158 -14.57 -6.17 0.09
N PHE A 159 -13.42 -5.55 -0.21
CA PHE A 159 -12.22 -5.70 0.60
C PHE A 159 -12.36 -5.13 2.01
N PHE A 160 -12.93 -3.92 2.15
CA PHE A 160 -13.16 -3.32 3.47
C PHE A 160 -14.21 -4.06 4.27
N ARG A 161 -15.33 -4.47 3.63
CA ARG A 161 -16.32 -5.33 4.29
C ARG A 161 -15.70 -6.60 4.88
N PHE A 162 -14.86 -7.27 4.10
CA PHE A 162 -14.14 -8.44 4.59
C PHE A 162 -13.19 -8.11 5.74
N MET A 163 -12.60 -6.92 5.83
CA MET A 163 -11.76 -6.58 6.99
C MET A 163 -12.58 -6.26 8.24
N ASP A 164 -13.74 -5.63 8.08
CA ASP A 164 -14.62 -5.29 9.21
C ASP A 164 -15.26 -6.54 9.83
N ASP A 165 -15.62 -7.54 9.02
CA ASP A 165 -16.19 -8.81 9.51
C ASP A 165 -15.19 -9.64 10.35
N TRP A 166 -13.90 -9.32 10.30
CA TRP A 166 -12.82 -10.06 10.98
C TRP A 166 -12.07 -9.22 12.04
N SER A 167 -12.55 -8.02 12.35
CA SER A 167 -12.01 -7.12 13.39
C SER A 167 -12.89 -7.10 14.63
#